data_AF-A0A7M4EUE7-F1
#
_entry.id   AF-A0A7M4EUE7-F1
#
_cell.length_a   1.000
_cell.length_b   1.000
_cell.length_c   1.000
_cell.angle_alpha   90.00
_cell.angle_beta   90.00
_cell.angle_gamma   90.00
#
_symmetry.space_group_name_H-M   'P 1'
#
loop_
_entity.id
_entity.type
_entity.pdbx_description
1 polymer ?
#
loop_
_entity_poly.entity_id
_entity_poly.type
_entity_poly.pdbx_seq_one_letter_code
_entity_poly.pdbx_strand_id
1 'polypeptide(L)'
;MTAQKYLAGRAVAAQRTWARSIPGRVEFFSSQGSAAPPRLPVVALPGVDDSYPPQKKSFMMLKYMHDRYLDKYEWFMRADDDVYIKGEGALVSPLLGGREKIRTPLSSPPSSLCVPEPIVQGG
;
A
#
# COMPACT_ATOMS: atom_id res chain seq x y z
N MET A 1 2.33 -1.73 -12.63
CA MET A 1 3.14 -2.68 -13.40
C MET A 1 3.56 -2.00 -14.68
N THR A 2 4.83 -2.03 -15.04
CA THR A 2 5.34 -1.32 -16.22
C THR A 2 6.52 -2.07 -16.86
N ALA A 3 6.97 -1.57 -18.01
CA ALA A 3 8.16 -2.02 -18.72
C ALA A 3 9.20 -0.89 -18.74
N GLN A 4 10.48 -1.23 -18.93
CA GLN A 4 11.56 -0.25 -18.88
C GLN A 4 11.32 0.93 -19.82
N LYS A 5 10.83 0.64 -21.04
CA LYS A 5 10.53 1.65 -22.06
C LYS A 5 9.42 2.64 -21.68
N TYR A 6 8.56 2.32 -20.71
CA TYR A 6 7.43 3.17 -20.31
C TYR A 6 7.69 3.97 -19.03
N LEU A 7 8.84 3.76 -18.38
CA LEU A 7 9.19 4.46 -17.15
C LEU A 7 9.24 5.98 -17.33
N ALA A 8 9.89 6.47 -18.38
CA ALA A 8 10.02 7.92 -18.63
C ALA A 8 8.72 8.60 -19.10
N GLY A 9 7.73 7.82 -19.53
CA GLY A 9 6.46 8.31 -20.06
C GLY A 9 5.29 8.00 -19.12
N ARG A 10 4.68 6.83 -19.31
CA ARG A 10 3.45 6.41 -18.63
C ARG A 10 3.59 6.41 -17.11
N ALA A 11 4.68 5.83 -16.60
CA ALA A 11 4.88 5.76 -15.16
C ALA A 11 5.09 7.16 -14.54
N VAL A 12 5.85 8.04 -15.20
CA VAL A 12 5.99 9.45 -14.79
C VAL A 12 4.64 10.18 -14.84
N ALA A 13 3.81 9.94 -15.86
CA ALA A 13 2.49 10.55 -15.96
C ALA A 13 1.57 10.10 -14.81
N ALA A 14 1.52 8.80 -14.50
CA ALA A 14 0.79 8.27 -13.35
C ALA A 14 1.30 8.88 -12.03
N GLN A 15 2.62 8.95 -11.85
CA GLN A 15 3.26 9.53 -10.66
C GLN A 15 3.00 11.03 -10.47
N ARG A 16 2.80 11.77 -11.56
CA ARG A 16 2.50 13.22 -11.52
C ARG A 16 1.02 13.51 -11.35
N THR A 17 0.16 12.53 -11.61
CA THR A 17 -1.29 12.67 -11.56
C THR A 17 -1.87 11.88 -10.40
N TRP A 18 -2.50 10.74 -10.68
CA TRP A 18 -3.34 10.02 -9.73
C TRP A 18 -2.58 9.29 -8.63
N ALA A 19 -1.33 8.88 -8.84
CA ALA A 19 -0.59 8.14 -7.82
C ALA A 19 -0.41 8.95 -6.51
N ARG A 20 -0.39 10.29 -6.63
CA ARG A 20 -0.27 11.21 -5.48
C ARG A 20 -1.56 11.37 -4.69
N SER A 21 -2.70 11.03 -5.28
CA SER A 21 -3.99 11.09 -4.58
C SER A 21 -4.32 9.79 -3.87
N ILE A 22 -3.50 8.74 -4.00
CA ILE A 22 -3.69 7.47 -3.29
C ILE A 22 -3.15 7.60 -1.87
N PRO A 23 -3.98 7.39 -0.82
CA PRO A 23 -3.48 7.30 0.54
C PRO A 23 -2.61 6.03 0.67
N GLY A 24 -1.35 6.22 1.10
CA GLY A 24 -0.41 5.13 1.28
C GLY A 24 0.76 5.20 0.30
N ARG A 25 1.12 4.06 -0.30
CA ARG A 25 2.34 3.89 -1.11
C ARG A 25 1.99 3.38 -2.50
N VAL A 26 2.56 4.02 -3.51
CA VAL A 26 2.51 3.57 -4.91
C VAL A 26 3.94 3.30 -5.38
N GLU A 27 4.18 2.10 -5.90
CA GLU A 27 5.48 1.68 -6.45
C GLU A 27 5.33 1.13 -7.87
N PHE A 28 6.30 1.43 -8.72
CA PHE A 28 6.33 1.02 -10.12
C PHE A 28 7.24 -0.18 -10.30
N PHE A 29 6.66 -1.37 -10.44
CA PHE A 29 7.39 -2.60 -10.72
C PHE A 29 7.79 -2.71 -12.19
N SER A 30 9.08 -2.93 -12.43
CA SER A 30 9.68 -3.07 -13.77
C SER A 30 10.65 -4.26 -13.85
N SER A 31 11.15 -4.55 -15.04
CA SER A 31 12.17 -5.56 -15.32
C SER A 31 13.54 -5.24 -14.69
N GLN A 32 14.38 -6.25 -14.56
CA GLN A 32 15.76 -6.12 -14.11
C GLN A 32 16.52 -5.12 -15.00
N GLY A 33 17.39 -4.31 -14.40
CA GLY A 33 18.19 -3.32 -15.13
C GLY A 33 17.43 -2.04 -15.50
N SER A 34 16.14 -1.94 -15.14
CA SER A 34 15.37 -0.72 -15.29
C SER A 34 15.97 0.44 -14.49
N ALA A 35 16.35 1.51 -15.19
CA ALA A 35 16.79 2.75 -14.58
C ALA A 35 15.58 3.59 -14.15
N ALA A 36 15.53 3.98 -12.87
CA ALA A 36 14.48 4.81 -12.34
C ALA A 36 14.65 6.28 -12.81
N PRO A 37 13.66 6.88 -13.49
CA PRO A 37 13.61 8.32 -13.68
C PRO A 37 13.63 9.06 -12.32
N PRO A 38 14.12 10.30 -12.27
CA PRO A 38 14.17 11.06 -11.03
C PRO A 38 12.80 11.15 -10.34
N ARG A 39 12.77 10.85 -9.04
CA ARG A 39 11.57 10.90 -8.18
C ARG A 39 10.46 9.91 -8.54
N LEU A 40 10.75 8.87 -9.33
CA LEU A 40 9.83 7.75 -9.58
C LEU A 40 10.19 6.58 -8.65
N PRO A 41 9.28 6.11 -7.77
CA PRO A 41 9.56 4.97 -6.90
C PRO A 41 9.50 3.65 -7.70
N VAL A 42 10.60 3.33 -8.40
CA VAL A 42 10.70 2.13 -9.24
C VAL A 42 11.32 0.97 -8.47
N VAL A 43 10.72 -0.21 -8.59
CA VAL A 43 11.26 -1.48 -8.12
C VAL A 43 11.62 -2.33 -9.33
N ALA A 44 12.92 -2.47 -9.60
CA ALA A 44 13.43 -3.38 -10.63
C ALA A 44 13.48 -4.80 -10.07
N LEU A 45 12.64 -5.69 -10.59
CA LEU A 45 12.53 -7.07 -10.10
C LEU A 45 13.67 -7.94 -10.65
N PRO A 46 14.44 -8.65 -9.80
CA PRO A 46 15.56 -9.46 -10.26
C PRO A 46 15.08 -10.69 -11.04
N GLY A 47 15.79 -11.04 -12.11
CA GLY A 47 15.53 -12.20 -12.95
C GLY A 47 14.29 -12.08 -13.83
N VAL A 48 13.74 -10.88 -14.02
CA VAL A 48 12.52 -10.62 -14.79
C VAL A 48 12.79 -9.70 -15.95
N ASP A 49 12.23 -10.01 -17.12
CA ASP A 49 12.27 -9.20 -18.33
C ASP A 49 10.90 -8.56 -18.66
N ASP A 50 10.81 -7.90 -19.82
CA ASP A 50 9.59 -7.26 -20.33
C ASP A 50 8.82 -8.16 -21.31
N SER A 51 9.12 -9.45 -21.35
CA SER A 51 8.51 -10.42 -22.27
C SER A 51 7.04 -10.69 -21.93
N TYR A 52 6.22 -10.83 -22.97
CA TYR A 52 4.80 -11.22 -22.85
C TYR A 52 4.64 -12.74 -23.06
N PRO A 53 3.81 -13.45 -22.27
CA PRO A 53 2.93 -12.95 -21.20
C PRO A 53 3.68 -12.68 -19.87
N PRO A 54 3.29 -11.63 -19.11
CA PRO A 54 4.06 -11.12 -17.97
C PRO A 54 3.81 -11.91 -16.67
N GLN A 55 3.83 -13.24 -16.74
CA GLN A 55 3.55 -14.11 -15.59
C GLN A 55 4.64 -13.99 -14.53
N LYS A 56 5.90 -14.19 -14.93
CA LYS A 56 7.06 -14.14 -14.01
C LYS A 56 7.14 -12.80 -13.27
N LYS A 57 6.93 -11.69 -13.98
CA LYS A 57 6.92 -10.35 -13.39
C LYS A 57 5.82 -10.19 -12.34
N SER A 58 4.62 -10.66 -12.64
CA SER A 58 3.48 -10.56 -11.72
C SER A 58 3.70 -11.39 -10.44
N PHE A 59 4.22 -12.61 -10.55
CA PHE A 59 4.55 -13.43 -9.39
C PHE A 59 5.68 -12.84 -8.54
N MET A 60 6.72 -12.31 -9.19
CA MET A 60 7.82 -11.65 -8.48
C MET A 60 7.39 -10.37 -7.77
N MET A 61 6.44 -9.62 -8.35
CA MET A 61 5.80 -8.48 -7.67
C MET A 61 5.04 -8.93 -6.42
N LEU A 62 4.22 -9.98 -6.51
CA LEU A 62 3.48 -10.50 -5.35
C LEU A 62 4.43 -10.96 -4.24
N LYS A 63 5.48 -11.71 -4.59
CA LYS A 63 6.53 -12.11 -3.64
C LYS A 63 7.20 -10.89 -2.99
N TYR A 64 7.55 -9.87 -3.78
CA TYR A 64 8.16 -8.65 -3.25
C TYR A 64 7.26 -7.95 -2.23
N MET A 65 5.96 -7.82 -2.53
CA MET A 65 4.99 -7.21 -1.63
C MET A 65 4.81 -8.05 -0.36
N HIS A 66 4.69 -9.37 -0.50
CA HIS A 66 4.64 -10.29 0.62
C HIS A 66 5.83 -10.10 1.57
N ASP A 67 7.06 -10.17 1.04
CA ASP A 67 8.26 -10.15 1.88
C ASP A 67 8.51 -8.81 2.60
N ARG A 68 7.94 -7.69 2.11
CA ARG A 68 8.23 -6.35 2.63
C ARG A 68 7.08 -5.66 3.33
N TYR A 69 5.86 -6.00 2.96
CA TYR A 69 4.68 -5.20 3.21
C TYR A 69 3.52 -5.98 3.81
N LEU A 70 3.56 -7.32 3.83
CA LEU A 70 2.46 -8.15 4.35
C LEU A 70 2.00 -7.71 5.74
N ASP A 71 2.93 -7.45 6.65
CA ASP A 71 2.60 -7.04 8.03
C ASP A 71 2.39 -5.53 8.20
N LYS A 72 2.47 -4.74 7.10
CA LYS A 72 2.43 -3.27 7.13
C LYS A 72 1.18 -2.68 6.51
N TYR A 73 0.54 -3.41 5.60
CA TYR A 73 -0.64 -2.96 4.87
C TYR A 73 -1.69 -4.06 4.86
N GLU A 74 -2.94 -3.67 5.10
CA GLU A 74 -4.07 -4.59 5.07
C GLU A 74 -4.55 -4.89 3.64
N TRP A 75 -4.40 -3.91 2.75
CA TRP A 75 -4.92 -3.97 1.38
C TRP A 75 -3.81 -3.72 0.35
N PHE A 76 -3.84 -4.50 -0.72
CA PHE A 76 -2.92 -4.40 -1.85
C PHE A 76 -3.72 -4.24 -3.15
N MET A 77 -3.22 -3.39 -4.05
CA MET A 77 -3.80 -3.21 -5.38
C MET A 77 -2.70 -3.31 -6.44
N ARG A 78 -2.97 -4.07 -7.50
CA ARG A 78 -2.16 -4.11 -8.71
C ARG A 78 -2.86 -3.37 -9.84
N ALA A 79 -2.13 -2.52 -10.52
CA ALA A 79 -2.56 -1.78 -11.70
C ALA A 79 -1.48 -1.80 -12.78
N ASP A 80 -1.87 -1.66 -14.05
CA ASP A 80 -0.96 -1.44 -15.18
C ASP A 80 -0.62 0.04 -15.37
N ASP A 81 0.28 0.38 -16.28
CA ASP A 81 0.77 1.76 -16.47
C ASP A 81 -0.10 2.62 -17.39
N ASP A 82 -1.10 2.02 -18.03
CA ASP A 82 -2.07 2.66 -18.92
C ASP A 82 -3.45 2.87 -18.29
N VAL A 83 -3.55 2.65 -16.97
CA VAL A 83 -4.79 2.85 -16.22
C VAL A 83 -4.81 4.19 -15.47
N TYR A 84 -6.01 4.62 -15.11
CA TYR A 84 -6.26 5.73 -14.21
C TYR A 84 -7.01 5.24 -12.97
N ILE A 85 -6.56 5.64 -11.79
CA ILE A 85 -7.22 5.31 -10.52
C ILE A 85 -7.70 6.60 -9.87
N LYS A 86 -8.99 6.70 -9.61
CA LYS A 86 -9.53 7.82 -8.84
C LYS A 86 -9.25 7.56 -7.35
N GLY A 87 -8.16 8.10 -6.84
CA GLY A 87 -7.96 8.19 -5.40
C GLY A 87 -8.99 9.12 -4.77
N GLU A 88 -9.51 8.77 -3.60
CA GLU A 88 -10.06 9.77 -2.69
C GLU A 88 -8.88 10.62 -2.23
N GLY A 89 -8.59 11.68 -3.00
CA GLY A 89 -7.54 12.63 -2.64
C GLY A 89 -7.73 13.07 -1.20
N ALA A 90 -6.61 13.29 -0.50
CA ALA A 90 -6.61 13.72 0.89
C ALA A 90 -7.74 14.73 1.12
N LEU A 91 -8.82 14.26 1.75
CA LEU A 91 -9.78 15.14 2.39
C LEU A 91 -9.00 15.76 3.55
N VAL A 92 -8.19 16.78 3.24
CA VAL A 92 -8.10 17.92 4.13
C VAL A 92 -9.54 18.43 4.20
N SER A 93 -10.26 17.99 5.22
CA SER A 93 -11.55 18.53 5.57
C SER A 93 -11.32 19.75 6.46
N PRO A 94 -11.26 20.99 5.93
CA PRO A 94 -11.79 22.10 6.68
C PRO A 94 -13.30 22.11 6.37
N LEU A 95 -14.09 21.87 7.42
CA LEU A 95 -15.53 22.16 7.44
C LEU A 95 -16.41 21.16 6.67
N LEU A 96 -16.87 20.11 7.36
CA LEU A 96 -18.29 19.79 7.52
C LEU A 96 -18.41 18.57 8.43
N GLY A 97 -19.12 18.77 9.54
CA GLY A 97 -19.43 17.72 10.48
C GLY A 97 -20.24 16.59 9.83
N GLY A 98 -20.01 15.39 10.35
CA GLY A 98 -20.91 14.25 10.22
C GLY A 98 -20.89 13.55 8.88
N ARG A 99 -20.12 12.46 8.79
CA ARG A 99 -20.64 11.13 8.40
C ARG A 99 -19.57 10.05 8.60
N GLU A 100 -20.05 8.95 9.18
CA GLU A 100 -19.45 7.67 9.52
C GLU A 100 -17.94 7.47 9.30
N LYS A 101 -17.21 7.39 10.43
CA LYS A 101 -15.94 6.68 10.51
C LYS A 101 -16.19 5.20 10.18
N ILE A 102 -15.61 4.73 9.09
CA ILE A 102 -15.36 3.31 8.84
C ILE A 102 -14.61 2.78 10.07
N ARG A 103 -15.26 1.86 10.78
CA ARG A 103 -14.86 1.34 12.09
C ARG A 103 -13.74 0.32 11.88
N THR A 104 -12.52 0.64 12.30
CA THR A 104 -11.50 -0.38 12.62
C THR A 104 -11.68 -0.81 14.08
N PRO A 105 -11.82 -2.11 14.39
CA PRO A 105 -11.42 -2.66 15.69
C PRO A 105 -9.99 -3.21 15.56
N LEU A 106 -9.09 -3.11 16.53
CA LEU A 106 -9.28 -3.51 17.92
C LEU A 106 -8.31 -2.74 18.81
N SER A 107 -8.86 -2.08 19.83
CA SER A 107 -8.11 -1.59 20.98
C SER A 107 -7.55 -2.77 21.77
N SER A 108 -6.26 -2.73 22.11
CA SER A 108 -5.66 -3.57 23.13
C SER A 108 -6.48 -3.50 24.43
N PRO A 109 -6.68 -4.62 25.16
CA PRO A 109 -7.35 -4.55 26.46
C PRO A 109 -6.42 -3.86 27.48
N PRO A 110 -6.92 -2.95 28.33
CA PRO A 110 -6.17 -2.49 29.48
C PRO A 110 -6.15 -3.59 30.55
N SER A 111 -4.97 -4.09 30.86
CA SER A 111 -4.71 -4.92 32.04
C SER A 111 -4.83 -4.05 33.29
N SER A 112 -6.01 -4.03 33.92
CA SER A 112 -6.16 -3.60 35.31
C SER A 112 -6.74 -4.77 36.11
N LEU A 113 -5.84 -5.53 36.72
CA LEU A 113 -6.15 -6.44 37.81
C LEU A 113 -6.73 -5.62 38.96
N CYS A 114 -8.06 -5.64 39.09
CA CYS A 114 -8.72 -5.17 40.29
C CYS A 114 -8.70 -6.33 41.28
N VAL A 115 -7.85 -6.22 42.29
CA VAL A 115 -7.81 -7.11 43.45
C VAL A 115 -8.95 -6.72 44.40
N PRO A 116 -9.74 -7.67 44.92
CA PRO A 116 -10.39 -7.49 46.20
C PRO A 116 -9.79 -8.44 47.25
N GLU A 117 -9.25 -7.85 48.31
CA GLU A 117 -8.89 -8.47 49.60
C GLU A 117 -10.05 -8.20 50.60
N PRO A 118 -10.10 -8.85 51.78
CA PRO A 118 -11.00 -9.95 52.12
C PRO A 118 -12.24 -9.52 52.92
N ILE A 119 -13.23 -10.42 53.06
CA ILE A 119 -14.27 -10.30 54.09
C ILE A 119 -14.15 -11.48 55.06
N VAL A 120 -13.79 -11.15 56.30
CA VAL A 120 -13.89 -12.01 57.50
C VAL A 120 -15.22 -11.72 58.21
N GLN A 121 -15.73 -12.74 58.92
CA GLN A 121 -16.91 -12.83 59.83
C GLN A 121 -18.18 -13.38 59.16
N GLY A 122 -18.89 -14.39 59.69
CA GLY A 122 -18.75 -15.18 60.92
C GLY A 122 -19.90 -16.20 61.00
N GLY A 123 -19.68 -17.31 61.70
CA GLY A 123 -20.65 -18.40 61.90
C GLY A 123 -19.95 -19.65 62.44
#